data_AF-A0A1G7UBT6-F1
#
_entry.id   AF-A0A1G7UBT6-F1
#
_cell.length_a   1.000
_cell.length_b   1.000
_cell.length_c   1.000
_cell.angle_alpha   90.00
_cell.angle_beta   90.00
_cell.angle_gamma   90.00
#
_symmetry.space_group_name_H-M   'P 1'
#
loop_
_entity.id
_entity.type
_entity.pdbx_description
1 polymer ?
#
loop_
_entity_poly.entity_id
_entity_poly.type
_entity_poly.pdbx_seq_one_letter_code
_entity_poly.pdbx_strand_id
1 'polypeptide(L)'
;MSEGGRVIENHGEWDWSLVVTESGIVAARKPIKHDGVLTFSTADRRVPDRARSQARLTVDEVIHQYVTRSSSDTPAVELLDDVVAALEDVRGVTEGDDDAR
;
A
#
# COMPACT_ATOMS: atom_id res chain seq x y z
N MET A 1 7.68 -2.27 15.70
CA MET A 1 8.31 -1.78 14.47
C MET A 1 7.18 -1.52 13.51
N SER A 2 6.65 -0.30 13.50
CA SER A 2 5.72 0.11 12.45
C SER A 2 6.60 0.28 11.22
N GLU A 3 6.52 -0.63 10.25
CA GLU A 3 7.15 -0.41 8.94
C GLU A 3 6.60 0.93 8.43
N GLY A 4 7.46 1.95 8.37
CA GLY A 4 7.10 3.29 7.93
C GLY A 4 6.61 3.23 6.49
N GLY A 5 5.71 4.14 6.14
CA GLY A 5 5.13 4.19 4.82
C GLY A 5 4.28 5.43 4.63
N ARG A 6 4.20 5.86 3.38
CA ARG A 6 3.32 6.94 2.96
C ARG A 6 1.91 6.40 2.81
N VAL A 7 0.99 6.97 3.59
CA VAL A 7 -0.45 6.73 3.42
C VAL A 7 -0.92 7.56 2.23
N ILE A 8 -1.45 6.89 1.21
CA ILE A 8 -2.07 7.55 0.06
C ILE A 8 -3.49 7.95 0.43
N GLU A 9 -4.24 7.00 0.99
CA GLU A 9 -5.61 7.25 1.43
C GLU A 9 -5.95 6.38 2.65
N ASN A 10 -6.78 6.90 3.55
CA ASN A 10 -7.23 6.21 4.75
C ASN A 10 -8.64 6.64 5.15
N HIS A 11 -9.57 5.69 5.19
CA HIS A 11 -10.98 5.91 5.55
C HIS A 11 -11.30 5.69 7.04
N GLY A 12 -10.28 5.48 7.87
CA GLY A 12 -10.40 5.37 9.32
C GLY A 12 -9.81 4.08 9.90
N GLU A 13 -9.78 3.99 11.23
CA GLU A 13 -9.08 2.92 11.97
C GLU A 13 -9.52 1.50 11.58
N TRP A 14 -10.78 1.30 11.21
CA TRP A 14 -11.36 -0.01 10.89
C TRP A 14 -11.73 -0.17 9.42
N ASP A 15 -11.33 0.79 8.57
CA ASP A 15 -11.64 0.74 7.15
C ASP A 15 -10.39 0.55 6.29
N TRP A 16 -10.58 0.63 4.97
CA TRP A 16 -9.51 0.46 4.01
C TRP A 16 -8.53 1.63 4.06
N SER A 17 -7.27 1.28 3.90
CA SER A 17 -6.18 2.21 3.68
C SER A 17 -5.33 1.73 2.51
N LEU A 18 -4.86 2.67 1.70
CA LEU A 18 -3.91 2.45 0.62
C LEU A 18 -2.58 3.07 1.02
N VAL A 19 -1.52 2.27 1.05
CA VAL A 19 -0.20 2.68 1.54
C VAL A 19 0.93 2.24 0.62
N VAL A 20 1.97 3.06 0.55
CA VAL A 20 3.26 2.72 -0.06
C VAL A 20 4.29 2.66 1.07
N THR A 21 4.89 1.49 1.29
CA THR A 21 5.92 1.30 2.32
C THR A 21 7.26 1.87 1.87
N GLU A 22 8.15 2.15 2.82
CA GLU A 22 9.55 2.55 2.55
C GLU A 22 10.35 1.54 1.71
N SER A 23 9.91 0.28 1.64
CA SER A 23 10.54 -0.74 0.78
C SER A 23 9.95 -0.78 -0.64
N GLY A 24 9.12 0.19 -1.02
CA GLY A 24 8.47 0.25 -2.34
C GLY A 24 7.34 -0.76 -2.53
N ILE A 25 6.83 -1.36 -1.46
CA ILE A 25 5.65 -2.24 -1.50
C ILE A 25 4.38 -1.38 -1.44
N VAL A 26 3.47 -1.60 -2.38
CA VAL A 26 2.13 -1.02 -2.36
C VAL A 26 1.18 -2.02 -1.70
N ALA A 27 0.36 -1.55 -0.76
CA ALA A 27 -0.59 -2.40 -0.04
C ALA A 27 -1.93 -1.69 0.21
N ALA A 28 -3.01 -2.40 -0.06
CA ALA A 28 -4.34 -2.09 0.43
C ALA A 28 -4.61 -2.93 1.69
N ARG A 29 -4.92 -2.26 2.81
CA ARG A 29 -5.04 -2.88 4.14
C ARG A 29 -6.40 -2.57 4.74
N LYS A 30 -7.05 -3.58 5.33
CA LYS A 30 -8.26 -3.42 6.15
C LYS A 30 -8.10 -4.12 7.49
N PRO A 31 -8.05 -3.37 8.61
CA PRO A 31 -8.15 -3.96 9.93
C PRO A 31 -9.52 -4.60 10.13
N ILE A 32 -9.52 -5.87 10.53
CA ILE A 32 -10.72 -6.63 10.87
C ILE A 32 -10.67 -6.88 12.38
N LYS A 33 -11.65 -6.33 13.10
CA LYS A 33 -11.75 -6.44 14.54
C LYS A 33 -11.67 -7.92 14.97
N HIS A 34 -10.70 -8.24 15.82
CA HIS A 34 -10.39 -9.59 16.33
C HIS A 34 -9.85 -10.62 15.31
N ASP A 35 -9.77 -10.29 14.01
CA ASP A 35 -9.38 -11.23 12.94
C ASP A 35 -8.03 -10.89 12.28
N GLY A 36 -7.49 -9.69 12.55
CA GLY A 36 -6.19 -9.23 12.05
C GLY A 36 -6.32 -8.18 10.97
N VAL A 37 -5.48 -8.23 9.94
CA VAL A 37 -5.47 -7.26 8.83
C VAL A 37 -5.55 -8.01 7.50
N LEU A 38 -6.63 -7.77 6.75
CA LEU A 38 -6.75 -8.21 5.36
C LEU A 38 -5.83 -7.35 4.50
N THR A 39 -4.91 -7.98 3.76
CA THR A 39 -3.89 -7.27 2.99
C THR A 39 -3.84 -7.75 1.54
N PHE A 40 -3.94 -6.81 0.60
CA PHE A 40 -3.62 -7.01 -0.81
C PHE A 40 -2.35 -6.22 -1.12
N SER A 41 -1.30 -6.87 -1.63
CA SER A 41 -0.01 -6.19 -1.78
C SER A 41 0.85 -6.69 -2.95
N THR A 42 1.78 -5.84 -3.35
CA THR A 42 2.84 -6.15 -4.33
C THR A 42 4.01 -6.92 -3.73
N ALA A 43 3.98 -7.22 -2.43
CA ALA A 43 5.09 -7.88 -1.75
C ALA A 43 5.37 -9.27 -2.37
N ASP A 44 6.65 -9.60 -2.59
CA ASP A 44 7.04 -10.91 -3.12
C ASP A 44 6.93 -12.04 -2.08
N ARG A 45 6.94 -11.69 -0.78
CA ARG A 45 6.74 -12.64 0.31
C ARG A 45 5.29 -13.15 0.32
N ARG A 46 5.10 -14.45 0.57
CA ARG A 46 3.78 -14.98 0.97
C ARG A 46 3.29 -14.16 2.15
N VAL A 47 2.22 -13.39 1.97
CA VAL A 47 1.51 -12.80 3.12
C VAL A 47 1.03 -13.98 3.97
N PRO A 48 1.25 -14.00 5.30
CA PRO A 48 0.76 -15.08 6.14
C PRO A 48 -0.75 -15.30 5.91
N ASP A 49 -1.19 -16.56 5.89
CA ASP A 49 -2.52 -17.07 5.50
C ASP A 49 -3.74 -16.50 6.25
N ARG A 50 -3.60 -15.45 7.05
CA ARG A 50 -4.74 -14.87 7.77
C ARG A 50 -5.57 -13.97 6.87
N ALA A 51 -6.87 -14.30 6.87
CA ALA A 51 -7.99 -13.65 6.19
C ALA A 51 -7.71 -13.28 4.73
N ARG A 52 -7.97 -14.19 3.77
CA ARG A 52 -8.11 -13.89 2.31
C ARG A 52 -7.08 -12.93 1.67
N SER A 53 -5.91 -12.75 2.30
CA SER A 53 -4.87 -11.81 1.90
C SER A 53 -4.18 -12.33 0.64
N GLN A 54 -3.71 -11.42 -0.21
CA GLN A 54 -3.01 -11.77 -1.45
C GLN A 54 -1.71 -10.96 -1.58
N ALA A 55 -0.66 -11.64 -2.01
CA ALA A 55 0.65 -11.07 -2.30
C ALA A 55 0.91 -11.13 -3.81
N ARG A 56 2.04 -10.55 -4.25
CA ARG A 56 2.50 -10.59 -5.66
C ARG A 56 1.49 -10.04 -6.65
N LEU A 57 0.62 -9.15 -6.19
CA LEU A 57 -0.25 -8.40 -7.08
C LEU A 57 0.56 -7.33 -7.80
N THR A 58 0.12 -6.93 -8.98
CA THR A 58 0.57 -5.69 -9.62
C THR A 58 0.01 -4.47 -8.88
N VAL A 59 0.59 -3.29 -9.12
CA VAL A 59 0.09 -2.03 -8.54
C VAL A 59 -1.37 -1.79 -8.94
N ASP A 60 -1.69 -2.00 -10.22
CA ASP A 60 -3.05 -1.87 -10.76
C ASP A 60 -4.03 -2.81 -10.05
N GLU A 61 -3.65 -4.07 -9.84
CA GLU A 61 -4.47 -5.01 -9.09
C GLU A 61 -4.68 -4.57 -7.64
N VAL A 62 -3.66 -4.04 -6.94
CA VAL A 62 -3.85 -3.53 -5.57
C VAL A 62 -4.83 -2.36 -5.53
N ILE A 63 -4.69 -1.40 -6.46
CA ILE A 63 -5.60 -0.24 -6.57
C ILE A 63 -7.01 -0.71 -6.93
N HIS A 64 -7.15 -1.63 -7.88
CA HIS A 64 -8.43 -2.22 -8.23
C HIS A 64 -9.10 -2.89 -7.03
N GLN A 65 -8.35 -3.66 -6.24
CA GLN A 65 -8.89 -4.32 -5.05
C GLN A 65 -9.29 -3.31 -3.96
N TYR A 66 -8.57 -2.18 -3.87
CA TYR A 66 -8.87 -1.07 -2.97
C TYR A 66 -10.16 -0.33 -3.38
N VAL A 67 -10.23 0.17 -4.61
CA VAL A 67 -11.40 0.91 -5.13
C VAL A 67 -12.67 0.07 -5.09
N THR A 68 -12.57 -1.22 -5.42
CA THR A 68 -13.72 -2.14 -5.42
C THR A 68 -14.31 -2.39 -4.01
N ARG A 69 -13.52 -2.20 -2.95
CA ARG A 69 -13.92 -2.58 -1.57
C ARG A 69 -13.94 -1.44 -0.56
N SER A 70 -13.30 -0.34 -0.86
CA SER A 70 -13.34 0.89 -0.06
C SER A 70 -14.54 1.74 -0.44
N SER A 71 -14.84 2.73 0.39
CA SER A 71 -15.78 3.80 0.05
C SER A 71 -15.06 5.01 -0.57
N SER A 72 -13.94 4.78 -1.26
CA SER A 72 -13.19 5.85 -1.91
C SER A 72 -14.01 6.48 -3.05
N ASP A 73 -14.15 7.80 -3.00
CA ASP A 73 -14.66 8.59 -4.13
C ASP A 73 -13.55 8.95 -5.13
N THR A 74 -12.28 8.65 -4.78
CA THR A 74 -11.11 8.97 -5.59
C THR A 74 -11.03 8.03 -6.80
N PRO A 75 -10.94 8.56 -8.04
CA PRO A 75 -10.79 7.73 -9.23
C PRO A 75 -9.53 6.87 -9.20
N ALA A 76 -9.62 5.65 -9.73
CA ALA A 76 -8.49 4.71 -9.77
C ALA A 76 -7.25 5.29 -10.46
N VAL A 77 -7.43 6.15 -11.47
CA VAL A 77 -6.33 6.82 -12.18
C VAL A 77 -5.59 7.82 -11.28
N GLU A 78 -6.31 8.60 -10.47
CA GLU A 78 -5.70 9.55 -9.54
C GLU A 78 -4.94 8.81 -8.43
N LEU A 79 -5.50 7.71 -7.92
CA LEU A 79 -4.80 6.83 -6.98
C LEU A 79 -3.54 6.21 -7.59
N LEU A 80 -3.56 5.90 -8.88
CA LEU A 80 -2.39 5.37 -9.58
C LEU A 80 -1.29 6.44 -9.69
N ASP A 81 -1.63 7.66 -10.10
CA ASP A 81 -0.69 8.79 -10.14
C ASP A 81 -0.06 9.05 -8.76
N ASP A 82 -0.85 9.06 -7.70
CA ASP A 82 -0.36 9.26 -6.33
C ASP A 82 0.55 8.12 -5.85
N VAL A 83 0.20 6.87 -6.18
CA VAL A 83 1.04 5.70 -5.87
C VAL A 83 2.34 5.73 -6.64
N VAL A 84 2.33 6.10 -7.93
CA VAL A 84 3.53 6.21 -8.75
C VAL A 84 4.44 7.30 -8.18
N ALA A 85 3.91 8.48 -7.88
CA ALA A 85 4.67 9.57 -7.28
C ALA A 85 5.29 9.16 -5.92
N ALA A 86 4.55 8.42 -5.10
CA ALA A 86 5.07 7.89 -3.83
C ALA A 86 6.15 6.83 -4.03
N LEU A 87 6.06 5.98 -5.05
CA LEU A 87 7.09 5.00 -5.38
C LEU A 87 8.36 5.65 -5.91
N GLU A 88 8.24 6.72 -6.71
CA GLU A 88 9.37 7.50 -7.20
C GLU A 88 10.10 8.20 -6.05
N ASP A 89 9.36 8.79 -5.11
CA ASP A 89 9.92 9.38 -3.89
C ASP A 89 10.72 8.37 -3.06
N VAL A 90 10.14 7.18 -2.83
CA VAL A 90 10.83 6.08 -2.12
C VAL A 90 12.13 5.68 -2.84
N ARG A 91 12.13 5.62 -4.17
CA ARG A 91 13.33 5.27 -4.96
C ARG A 91 14.39 6.38 -4.89
N GLY A 92 13.97 7.64 -5.02
CA GLY A 92 14.84 8.82 -4.97
C GLY A 92 15.51 9.03 -3.61
N VAL A 93 14.84 8.66 -2.51
CA VAL A 93 15.43 8.67 -1.16
C VAL A 93 16.63 7.72 -1.05
N THR A 94 16.64 6.60 -1.79
CA THR A 94 17.76 5.65 -1.79
C THR A 94 19.02 6.14 -2.51
N GLU A 95 18.90 7.14 -3.40
CA GLU A 95 20.01 7.69 -4.19
C GLU A 95 20.55 9.02 -3.63
N GLY A 96 20.02 9.52 -2.52
CA GLY A 96 20.31 10.86 -1.98
C GLY A 96 21.36 10.97 -0.87
N ASP A 97 21.98 9.87 -0.41
CA ASP A 97 22.86 9.87 0.79
C ASP A 97 24.33 9.44 0.53
N ASP A 98 24.80 9.44 -0.73
CA ASP A 98 26.23 9.14 -1.06
C ASP A 98 26.97 10.31 -1.73
N ASP A 99 26.58 11.56 -1.45
CA ASP A 99 27.41 12.74 -1.79
C ASP A 99 27.46 13.72 -0.62
N ALA A 100 28.17 13.31 0.45
CA ALA A 100 28.65 14.24 1.48
C ALA A 100 29.88 13.67 2.25
N ARG A 101 31.03 13.71 1.56
CA ARG A 101 32.37 14.12 2.05
C ARG A 101 33.15 13.26 3.07
#